data_AF-A0A432WGY2-F1
#
_entry.id   AF-A0A432WGY2-F1
#
_cell.length_a   1.000
_cell.length_b   1.000
_cell.length_c   1.000
_cell.angle_alpha   90.00
_cell.angle_beta   90.00
_cell.angle_gamma   90.00
#
_symmetry.space_group_name_H-M   'P 1'
#
loop_
_entity.id
_entity.type
_entity.pdbx_description
1 polymer ?
#
loop_
_entity_poly.entity_id
_entity_poly.type
_entity_poly.pdbx_seq_one_letter_code
_entity_poly.pdbx_strand_id
1 'polypeptide(L)'
;MITLTKSKQQLMRGMGMTIIVVAALAFFILSDYRETGTLEGFGWIGLAAILAGLVAIVQQYYYFNREPKVIQLDLDSRHVINADTGKVLADFDKVTFFALSANKTNALIECFKGDKMVMRLKRHYQLNLRIADILAKHSNVEGVELKHIGLTR
;
A
#
# COMPACT_ATOMS: atom_id res chain seq x y z
N MET A 1 11.80 -13.28 13.67
CA MET A 1 11.00 -13.29 12.41
C MET A 1 9.59 -12.75 12.61
N ILE A 2 9.16 -11.83 11.74
CA ILE A 2 7.84 -11.19 11.71
C ILE A 2 7.18 -11.48 10.37
N THR A 3 5.87 -11.71 10.35
CA THR A 3 5.14 -12.02 9.11
C THR A 3 4.18 -10.90 8.77
N LEU A 4 4.18 -10.50 7.50
CA LEU A 4 3.26 -9.55 6.94
C LEU A 4 2.38 -10.20 5.89
N THR A 5 1.08 -10.04 6.05
CA THR A 5 0.11 -10.60 5.14
C THR A 5 -0.51 -9.50 4.30
N LYS A 6 -0.52 -9.71 2.98
CA LYS A 6 -1.21 -8.82 2.04
C LYS A 6 -2.72 -8.94 2.22
N SER A 7 -3.38 -7.83 2.53
CA SER A 7 -4.83 -7.72 2.66
C SER A 7 -5.43 -6.97 1.47
N LYS A 8 -6.53 -7.49 0.92
CA LYS A 8 -7.28 -6.82 -0.16
C LYS A 8 -8.08 -5.61 0.33
N GLN A 9 -8.22 -5.41 1.64
CA GLN A 9 -9.16 -4.43 2.19
C GLN A 9 -8.87 -2.99 1.72
N GLN A 10 -7.61 -2.58 1.72
CA GLN A 10 -7.23 -1.25 1.23
C GLN A 10 -7.34 -1.11 -0.29
N LEU A 11 -7.00 -2.17 -1.04
CA LEU A 11 -7.17 -2.22 -2.49
C LEU A 11 -8.65 -2.05 -2.85
N MET A 12 -9.54 -2.80 -2.21
CA MET A 12 -10.99 -2.73 -2.45
C MET A 12 -11.56 -1.35 -2.13
N ARG A 13 -11.08 -0.68 -1.07
CA ARG A 13 -11.48 0.70 -0.76
C ARG A 13 -11.03 1.69 -1.85
N GLY A 14 -9.77 1.59 -2.30
CA GLY A 14 -9.23 2.45 -3.36
C GLY A 14 -9.92 2.25 -4.71
N MET A 15 -10.10 0.99 -5.11
CA MET A 15 -10.82 0.64 -6.33
C MET A 15 -12.29 1.09 -6.24
N GLY A 16 -12.96 0.84 -5.11
CA GLY A 16 -14.35 1.24 -4.90
C GLY A 16 -14.57 2.74 -5.06
N MET A 17 -13.70 3.57 -4.49
CA MET A 17 -13.77 5.03 -4.65
C MET A 17 -13.56 5.46 -6.10
N THR A 18 -12.61 4.84 -6.82
CA THR A 18 -12.35 5.14 -8.23
C THR A 18 -13.56 4.76 -9.10
N ILE A 19 -14.18 3.59 -8.85
CA ILE A 19 -15.38 3.13 -9.56
C ILE A 19 -16.55 4.10 -9.34
N ILE A 20 -16.78 4.55 -8.11
CA ILE A 20 -17.85 5.51 -7.80
C ILE A 20 -17.66 6.82 -8.57
N VAL A 21 -16.43 7.36 -8.59
CA VAL A 21 -16.12 8.59 -9.33
C VAL A 21 -16.33 8.40 -10.83
N VAL A 22 -15.85 7.29 -11.40
CA VAL A 22 -16.04 6.96 -12.82
C VAL A 22 -17.52 6.83 -13.17
N ALA A 23 -18.33 6.19 -12.31
CA ALA A 23 -19.76 6.03 -12.52
C ALA A 23 -20.49 7.38 -12.48
N ALA A 24 -20.13 8.26 -11.54
CA ALA A 24 -20.69 9.61 -11.46
C ALA A 24 -20.35 10.43 -12.72
N LEU A 25 -19.09 10.39 -13.19
CA LEU A 25 -18.68 11.05 -14.43
C LEU A 25 -19.45 10.52 -15.64
N ALA A 26 -19.60 9.20 -15.76
CA ALA A 26 -20.38 8.58 -16.84
C ALA A 26 -21.84 9.04 -16.82
N PHE A 27 -22.46 9.16 -15.63
CA PHE A 27 -23.81 9.68 -15.48
C PHE A 27 -23.93 11.13 -15.96
N PHE A 28 -23.02 12.01 -15.55
CA PHE A 28 -23.05 13.42 -15.99
C PHE A 28 -22.87 13.58 -17.50
N ILE A 29 -21.95 12.82 -18.11
CA ILE A 29 -21.76 12.82 -19.57
C ILE A 29 -23.03 12.35 -20.28
N LEU A 30 -23.67 11.29 -19.79
CA LEU A 30 -24.90 10.77 -20.39
C LEU A 30 -26.07 11.77 -20.26
N SER A 31 -26.15 12.49 -19.14
CA SER A 31 -27.15 13.53 -18.92
C SER A 31 -26.94 14.71 -19.87
N ASP A 32 -25.71 15.22 -19.97
CA ASP A 32 -25.33 16.31 -20.86
C ASP A 32 -25.60 15.97 -22.34
N TYR A 33 -25.26 14.74 -22.76
CA TYR A 33 -25.55 14.27 -24.11
C TYR A 33 -27.06 14.17 -24.39
N ARG A 34 -27.85 13.74 -23.40
CA ARG A 34 -29.31 13.69 -23.54
C ARG A 34 -29.95 15.07 -23.69
N GLU A 35 -29.38 16.09 -23.06
CA GLU A 35 -29.89 17.46 -23.13
C GLU A 35 -29.43 18.21 -24.38
N THR A 36 -28.15 18.07 -24.74
CA THR A 36 -27.52 18.87 -25.81
C THR A 36 -27.43 18.15 -27.15
N GLY A 37 -27.57 16.82 -27.18
CA GLY A 37 -27.39 16.01 -28.38
C GLY A 37 -25.95 15.93 -28.90
N THR A 38 -24.98 16.51 -28.20
CA THR A 38 -23.56 16.56 -28.61
C THR A 38 -22.63 16.30 -27.43
N LEU A 39 -21.34 16.06 -27.70
CA LEU A 39 -20.31 15.80 -26.68
C LEU A 39 -19.24 16.91 -26.61
N GLU A 40 -19.48 18.05 -27.28
CA GLU A 40 -18.46 19.09 -27.50
C GLU A 40 -18.08 19.87 -26.24
N GLY A 41 -18.95 19.89 -25.22
CA GLY A 41 -18.65 20.49 -23.91
C GLY A 41 -17.79 19.57 -23.03
N PHE A 42 -18.43 18.82 -22.14
CA PHE A 42 -17.74 17.98 -21.14
C PHE A 42 -17.44 16.55 -21.62
N GLY A 43 -17.98 16.15 -22.78
CA GLY A 43 -18.03 14.76 -23.23
C GLY A 43 -16.64 14.13 -23.43
N TRP A 44 -15.74 14.79 -24.16
CA TRP A 44 -14.40 14.25 -24.44
C TRP A 44 -13.49 14.22 -23.21
N ILE A 45 -13.51 15.27 -22.38
CA ILE A 45 -12.75 15.33 -21.14
C ILE A 45 -13.26 14.27 -20.15
N GLY A 46 -14.59 14.13 -20.06
CA GLY A 46 -15.23 13.11 -19.25
C GLY A 46 -14.91 11.68 -19.72
N LEU A 47 -14.92 11.44 -21.03
CA LEU A 47 -14.55 10.14 -21.61
C LEU A 47 -13.08 9.79 -21.31
N ALA A 48 -12.18 10.78 -21.44
CA ALA A 48 -10.77 10.61 -21.08
C ALA A 48 -10.60 10.31 -19.59
N ALA A 49 -11.35 10.98 -18.72
CA ALA A 49 -11.33 10.73 -17.27
C ALA A 49 -11.84 9.32 -16.92
N ILE A 50 -12.87 8.81 -17.61
CA ILE A 50 -13.37 7.44 -17.45
C ILE A 50 -12.29 6.44 -17.85
N LEU A 51 -11.67 6.62 -19.02
CA LEU A 51 -10.60 5.74 -19.50
C LEU A 51 -9.40 5.74 -18.53
N ALA A 52 -8.99 6.91 -18.06
CA ALA A 52 -7.92 7.04 -17.07
C ALA A 52 -8.28 6.32 -15.76
N GLY A 53 -9.54 6.44 -15.30
CA GLY A 53 -10.05 5.74 -14.13
C GLY A 53 -10.00 4.21 -14.28
N LEU A 54 -10.39 3.68 -15.44
CA LEU A 54 -10.31 2.25 -15.75
C LEU A 54 -8.85 1.77 -15.76
N VAL A 55 -7.96 2.49 -16.43
CA VAL A 55 -6.52 2.18 -16.45
C VAL A 55 -5.95 2.18 -15.03
N ALA A 56 -6.33 3.15 -14.20
CA ALA A 56 -5.89 3.22 -12.81
C ALA A 56 -6.35 1.98 -12.00
N ILE A 57 -7.59 1.54 -12.17
CA ILE A 57 -8.11 0.32 -11.52
C ILE A 57 -7.32 -0.92 -11.97
N VAL A 58 -7.10 -1.08 -13.27
CA VAL A 58 -6.36 -2.21 -13.84
C VAL A 58 -4.92 -2.22 -13.35
N GLN A 59 -4.24 -1.07 -13.37
CA GLN A 59 -2.88 -0.95 -12.87
C GLN A 59 -2.79 -1.28 -11.38
N GLN A 60 -3.69 -0.73 -10.54
CA GLN A 60 -3.72 -1.05 -9.11
C GLN A 60 -3.90 -2.55 -8.87
N TYR A 61 -4.81 -3.20 -9.59
CA TYR A 61 -5.03 -4.64 -9.48
C TYR A 61 -3.82 -5.45 -9.95
N TYR A 62 -3.20 -5.07 -11.07
CA TYR A 62 -2.02 -5.72 -11.62
C TYR A 62 -0.83 -5.65 -10.66
N TYR A 63 -0.48 -4.46 -10.16
CA TYR A 63 0.62 -4.28 -9.22
C TYR A 63 0.34 -5.01 -7.91
N PHE A 64 -0.89 -4.94 -7.41
CA PHE A 64 -1.27 -5.68 -6.21
C PHE A 64 -1.05 -7.18 -6.37
N ASN A 65 -1.43 -7.78 -7.50
CA ASN A 65 -1.30 -9.23 -7.71
C ASN A 65 0.14 -9.71 -7.92
N ARG A 66 1.02 -8.87 -8.48
CA ARG A 66 2.45 -9.21 -8.63
C ARG A 66 3.21 -9.26 -7.31
N GLU A 67 2.72 -8.56 -6.30
CA GLU A 67 3.37 -8.54 -5.00
C GLU A 67 3.16 -9.84 -4.22
N PRO A 68 4.16 -10.29 -3.43
CA PRO A 68 4.04 -11.47 -2.57
C PRO A 68 2.79 -11.41 -1.70
N LYS A 69 2.10 -12.54 -1.52
CA LYS A 69 0.97 -12.63 -0.60
C LYS A 69 1.45 -12.52 0.84
N VAL A 70 2.61 -13.12 1.13
CA VAL A 70 3.21 -13.11 2.46
C VAL A 70 4.68 -12.69 2.37
N ILE A 71 5.04 -11.70 3.18
CA ILE A 71 6.43 -11.25 3.36
C ILE A 71 6.86 -11.60 4.77
N GLN A 72 8.06 -12.12 4.93
CA GLN A 72 8.70 -12.32 6.21
C GLN A 72 9.81 -11.28 6.38
N LEU A 73 9.80 -10.56 7.49
CA LEU A 73 10.91 -9.74 7.94
C LEU A 73 11.69 -10.55 8.97
N ASP A 74 12.87 -11.01 8.58
CA ASP A 74 13.83 -11.57 9.51
C ASP A 74 14.70 -10.45 10.05
N LEU A 75 14.44 -10.03 11.29
CA LEU A 75 15.20 -8.98 11.96
C LEU A 75 16.56 -9.46 12.45
N ASP A 76 16.71 -10.76 12.71
CA ASP A 76 17.92 -11.33 13.28
C ASP A 76 18.97 -11.50 12.18
N SER A 77 18.56 -12.03 11.02
CA SER A 77 19.41 -12.12 9.82
C SER A 77 19.37 -10.87 8.93
N ARG A 78 18.52 -9.90 9.26
CA ARG A 78 18.25 -8.65 8.51
C ARG A 78 17.90 -8.84 7.02
N HIS A 79 17.01 -9.79 6.76
CA HIS A 79 16.52 -10.11 5.41
C HIS A 79 15.01 -9.87 5.28
N VAL A 80 14.61 -9.39 4.11
CA VAL A 80 13.21 -9.41 3.68
C VAL A 80 13.02 -10.61 2.77
N ILE A 81 12.12 -11.52 3.13
CA ILE A 81 11.93 -12.79 2.45
C ILE A 81 10.51 -12.84 1.87
N ASN A 82 10.39 -13.28 0.62
CA ASN A 82 9.12 -13.68 0.07
C ASN A 82 8.77 -15.06 0.63
N ALA A 83 7.82 -15.14 1.56
CA ALA A 83 7.45 -16.39 2.20
C ALA A 83 6.77 -17.38 1.25
N ASP A 84 6.20 -16.90 0.14
CA ASP A 84 5.58 -17.77 -0.87
C ASP A 84 6.61 -18.54 -1.71
N THR A 85 7.84 -18.02 -1.82
CA THR A 85 8.90 -18.59 -2.69
C THR A 85 10.20 -18.92 -1.94
N GLY A 86 10.33 -18.50 -0.69
CA GLY A 86 11.58 -18.58 0.09
C GLY A 86 12.69 -17.63 -0.37
N LYS A 87 12.46 -16.83 -1.41
CA LYS A 87 13.48 -15.96 -1.99
C LYS A 87 13.70 -14.71 -1.13
N VAL A 88 14.97 -14.38 -0.86
CA VAL A 88 15.36 -13.08 -0.28
C VAL A 88 15.10 -11.98 -1.31
N LEU A 89 14.30 -11.00 -0.91
CA LEU A 89 13.91 -9.83 -1.71
C LEU A 89 14.88 -8.67 -1.52
N ALA A 90 15.39 -8.47 -0.29
CA ALA A 90 16.32 -7.40 0.05
C ALA A 90 17.02 -7.70 1.39
N ASP A 91 18.23 -7.17 1.56
CA ASP A 91 18.94 -7.14 2.83
C ASP A 91 18.93 -5.71 3.37
N PHE A 92 18.90 -5.55 4.69
CA PHE A 92 18.89 -4.25 5.33
C PHE A 92 19.84 -4.20 6.53
N ASP A 93 20.26 -3.01 6.93
CA ASP A 93 20.99 -2.77 8.18
C ASP A 93 20.04 -2.25 9.27
N LYS A 94 18.98 -1.54 8.84
CA LYS A 94 18.03 -0.86 9.71
C LYS A 94 16.59 -1.03 9.20
N VAL A 95 15.65 -1.24 10.11
CA VAL A 95 14.22 -1.21 9.84
C VAL A 95 13.54 -0.16 10.70
N THR A 96 12.66 0.64 10.10
CA THR A 96 11.86 1.63 10.82
C THR A 96 10.38 1.32 10.65
N PHE A 97 9.69 1.15 11.77
CA PHE A 97 8.23 1.04 11.85
C PHE A 97 7.65 2.42 12.07
N PHE A 98 6.80 2.86 11.15
CA PHE A 98 6.09 4.12 11.24
C PHE A 98 4.62 3.88 11.53
N ALA A 99 4.17 4.23 12.73
CA ALA A 99 2.80 3.95 13.17
C ALA A 99 2.21 5.06 14.03
N LEU A 100 0.88 5.17 14.01
CA LEU A 100 0.13 6.08 14.90
C LEU A 100 0.29 5.69 16.38
N SER A 101 0.48 4.40 16.67
CA SER A 101 0.66 3.86 18.02
C SER A 101 1.34 2.50 17.96
N ALA A 102 2.14 2.17 18.99
CA ALA A 102 2.82 0.88 19.11
C ALA A 102 1.84 -0.32 19.25
N ASN A 103 0.59 -0.06 19.66
CA ASN A 103 -0.43 -1.10 19.80
C ASN A 103 -1.15 -1.45 18.49
N LYS A 104 -0.79 -0.82 17.37
CA LYS A 104 -1.36 -1.11 16.05
C LYS A 104 -0.59 -2.23 15.35
N THR A 105 -1.30 -2.97 14.52
CA THR A 105 -0.74 -3.97 13.57
C THR A 105 -0.53 -3.37 12.17
N ASN A 106 -1.00 -2.14 11.96
CA ASN A 106 -0.79 -1.38 10.72
C ASN A 106 0.36 -0.40 10.94
N ALA A 107 1.43 -0.55 10.17
CA ALA A 107 2.56 0.37 10.12
C ALA A 107 3.01 0.54 8.66
N LEU A 108 3.52 1.73 8.34
CA LEU A 108 4.43 1.85 7.20
C LEU A 108 5.78 1.33 7.65
N ILE A 109 6.42 0.48 6.86
CA ILE A 109 7.68 -0.15 7.25
C ILE A 109 8.71 0.12 6.17
N GLU A 110 9.85 0.64 6.59
CA GLU A 110 10.95 1.00 5.71
C GLU A 110 12.21 0.28 6.15
N CYS A 111 12.89 -0.33 5.18
CA CYS A 111 14.15 -1.02 5.36
C CYS A 111 15.24 -0.23 4.65
N PHE A 112 16.36 -0.01 5.33
CA PHE A 112 17.50 0.79 4.90
C PHE A 112 18.78 -0.03 4.95
N LYS A 113 19.66 0.18 3.97
CA LYS A 113 21.04 -0.34 3.93
C LYS A 113 21.99 0.85 3.81
N GLY A 114 22.76 1.13 4.84
CA GLY A 114 23.35 2.45 5.08
C GLY A 114 22.29 3.57 5.02
N ASP A 115 22.56 4.61 4.23
CA ASP A 115 21.64 5.75 4.04
C ASP A 115 20.58 5.52 2.95
N LYS A 116 20.62 4.37 2.25
CA LYS A 116 19.73 4.10 1.12
C LYS A 116 18.53 3.26 1.57
N MET A 117 17.33 3.74 1.29
CA MET A 117 16.11 2.94 1.41
C MET A 117 16.13 1.83 0.35
N VAL A 118 16.16 0.58 0.79
CA VAL A 118 16.16 -0.60 -0.09
C VAL A 118 14.77 -1.17 -0.29
N MET A 119 13.87 -0.97 0.68
CA MET A 119 12.50 -1.45 0.58
C MET A 119 11.55 -0.61 1.44
N ARG A 120 10.36 -0.35 0.89
CA ARG A 120 9.23 0.21 1.63
C ARG A 120 8.05 -0.73 1.47
N LEU A 121 7.58 -1.30 2.57
CA LEU A 121 6.39 -2.14 2.55
C LEU A 121 5.15 -1.28 2.34
N LYS A 122 4.31 -1.71 1.40
CA LYS A 122 3.09 -0.99 1.04
C LYS A 122 2.03 -1.14 2.12
N ARG A 123 1.11 -0.17 2.16
CA ARG A 123 0.10 -0.02 3.22
C ARG A 123 -0.87 -1.21 3.35
N HIS A 124 -1.02 -2.03 2.31
CA HIS A 124 -1.90 -3.20 2.31
C HIS A 124 -1.29 -4.42 3.01
N TYR A 125 -0.04 -4.36 3.45
CA TYR A 125 0.55 -5.36 4.32
C TYR A 125 0.19 -5.09 5.78
N GLN A 126 -0.29 -6.11 6.47
CA GLN A 126 -0.61 -6.06 7.90
C GLN A 126 0.35 -6.95 8.67
N LEU A 127 0.85 -6.45 9.80
CA LEU A 127 1.67 -7.23 10.72
C LEU A 127 0.80 -8.28 11.42
N ASN A 128 1.36 -9.47 11.62
CA ASN A 128 0.74 -10.51 12.43
C ASN A 128 0.80 -10.23 13.95
N LEU A 129 1.67 -9.31 14.38
CA LEU A 129 1.90 -8.93 15.77
C LEU A 129 1.78 -7.42 15.94
N ARG A 130 1.51 -6.95 17.17
CA ARG A 130 1.59 -5.52 17.46
C ARG A 130 3.05 -5.08 17.43
N ILE A 131 3.28 -3.83 17.04
CA ILE A 131 4.62 -3.26 17.01
C ILE A 131 5.26 -3.30 18.40
N ALA A 132 4.48 -3.03 19.47
CA ALA A 132 4.96 -3.14 20.84
C ALA A 132 5.52 -4.54 21.16
N ASP A 133 4.83 -5.60 20.74
CA ASP A 133 5.28 -6.99 20.95
C ASP A 133 6.54 -7.30 20.13
N ILE A 134 6.61 -6.77 18.91
CA ILE A 134 7.78 -6.88 18.04
C ILE A 134 8.99 -6.21 18.68
N LEU A 135 8.84 -4.98 19.14
CA LEU A 135 9.91 -4.21 19.78
C LEU A 135 10.34 -4.82 21.10
N ALA A 136 9.40 -5.36 21.89
CA ALA A 136 9.74 -6.05 23.13
C ALA A 136 10.61 -7.29 22.83
N LYS A 137 10.21 -8.09 21.83
CA LYS A 137 10.92 -9.32 21.44
C LYS A 137 12.29 -9.05 20.79
N HIS A 138 12.41 -7.96 20.04
CA HIS A 138 13.62 -7.59 19.29
C HIS A 138 14.32 -6.34 19.84
N SER A 139 14.11 -6.03 21.13
CA SER A 139 14.67 -4.85 21.80
C SER A 139 16.20 -4.81 21.79
N ASN A 140 16.84 -5.98 21.73
CA ASN A 140 18.29 -6.13 21.69
C ASN A 140 18.86 -6.10 20.25
N VAL A 141 18.02 -6.03 19.22
CA VAL A 141 18.48 -6.01 17.82
C VAL A 141 18.76 -4.57 17.43
N GLU A 142 20.05 -4.25 17.27
CA GLU A 142 20.49 -2.94 16.79
C GLU A 142 19.94 -2.68 15.38
N GLY A 143 19.40 -1.48 15.16
CA GLY A 143 18.81 -1.05 13.88
C GLY A 143 17.30 -1.24 13.77
N VAL A 144 16.59 -1.62 14.85
CA VAL A 144 15.12 -1.66 14.89
C VAL A 144 14.56 -0.39 15.54
N GLU A 145 13.86 0.44 14.75
CA GLU A 145 13.32 1.71 15.23
C GLU A 145 11.80 1.79 15.10
N LEU A 146 11.16 2.47 16.07
CA LEU A 146 9.77 2.92 15.96
C LEU A 146 9.74 4.45 15.87
N LYS A 147 9.14 4.95 14.80
CA LYS A 147 8.81 6.36 14.63
C LYS A 147 7.30 6.54 14.69
N HIS A 148 6.85 7.41 15.59
CA HIS A 148 5.44 7.75 15.65
C HIS A 148 5.08 8.68 14.50
N ILE A 149 4.14 8.26 13.64
CA ILE A 149 3.50 9.19 12.71
C ILE A 149 2.48 9.96 13.55
N GLY A 150 2.87 11.12 14.07
CA GLY A 150 1.91 12.08 14.58
C GLY A 150 1.24 12.81 13.42
N LEU A 151 -0.08 12.93 13.44
CA LEU A 151 -0.71 14.13 12.89
C LEU A 151 -0.04 15.29 13.61
N THR A 152 0.83 16.01 12.90
CA THR A 152 1.21 17.35 13.34
C THR A 152 -0.08 18.08 13.71
N ARG A 153 -0.13 18.64 14.92
CA ARG A 153 -1.23 19.54 15.32
C ARG A 153 -1.47 20.59 14.23
#